data_AF-A0A967AEF8-F1
#
_entry.id   AF-A0A967AEF8-F1
#
_cell.length_a   1.000
_cell.length_b   1.000
_cell.length_c   1.000
_cell.angle_alpha   90.00
_cell.angle_beta   90.00
_cell.angle_gamma   90.00
#
_symmetry.space_group_name_H-M   'P 1'
#
loop_
_entity.id
_entity.type
_entity.pdbx_description
1 polymer ?
#
loop_
_entity_poly.entity_id
_entity_poly.type
_entity_poly.pdbx_seq_one_letter_code
_entity_poly.pdbx_strand_id
1 'polypeptide(L)'
;MKPEDKLDKILTYLYNEYEKENIKYEHSKTICHFAELKVNPTEAYMVLLKLNSDGYVNMSDSNQWMFQINYDGILFYRSGGYKQELNDLKRKRIKNDIYNVVVGLGTFLAGAYGLWAIWKEISNCIC
;
A
#
# COMPACT_ATOMS: atom_id res chain seq x y z
N MET A 1 -0.01 -4.50 -17.60
CA MET A 1 -0.87 -4.51 -16.40
C MET A 1 -0.03 -4.08 -15.21
N LYS A 2 -0.50 -3.17 -14.37
CA LYS A 2 0.32 -2.69 -13.24
C LYS A 2 0.47 -3.80 -12.19
N PRO A 3 1.56 -3.82 -11.39
CA PRO A 3 1.78 -4.86 -10.40
C PRO A 3 0.61 -5.01 -9.43
N GLU A 4 -0.05 -3.91 -9.06
CA GLU A 4 -1.09 -3.90 -8.04
C GLU A 4 -2.40 -4.46 -8.57
N ASP A 5 -2.70 -4.20 -9.85
CA ASP A 5 -3.80 -4.85 -10.55
C ASP A 5 -3.60 -6.38 -10.59
N LYS A 6 -2.34 -6.87 -10.66
CA LYS A 6 -2.05 -8.32 -10.71
C LYS A 6 -2.34 -8.96 -9.35
N LEU A 7 -1.93 -8.30 -8.28
CA LEU A 7 -2.18 -8.73 -6.91
C LEU A 7 -3.69 -8.75 -6.62
N ASP A 8 -4.41 -7.69 -6.99
CA ASP A 8 -5.87 -7.62 -6.80
C ASP A 8 -6.61 -8.70 -7.59
N LYS A 9 -6.18 -9.03 -8.82
CA LYS A 9 -6.77 -10.15 -9.58
C LYS A 9 -6.60 -11.49 -8.88
N ILE A 10 -5.41 -11.74 -8.32
CA ILE A 10 -5.14 -12.99 -7.59
C ILE A 10 -5.99 -13.06 -6.32
N LEU A 11 -6.03 -11.98 -5.54
CA LEU A 11 -6.86 -11.91 -4.34
C LEU A 11 -8.35 -12.07 -4.67
N THR A 12 -8.81 -11.50 -5.80
CA THR A 12 -10.18 -11.69 -6.28
C THR A 12 -10.47 -13.17 -6.56
N TYR A 13 -9.59 -13.86 -7.30
CA TYR A 13 -9.75 -15.28 -7.56
C TYR A 13 -9.78 -16.10 -6.26
N LEU A 14 -8.80 -15.89 -5.39
CA LEU A 14 -8.68 -16.62 -4.13
C LEU A 14 -9.87 -16.36 -3.18
N TYR A 15 -10.37 -15.12 -3.15
CA TYR A 15 -11.56 -14.76 -2.39
C TYR A 15 -12.81 -15.43 -2.95
N ASN A 16 -12.97 -15.48 -4.28
CA ASN A 16 -14.07 -16.18 -4.91
C ASN A 16 -14.03 -17.70 -4.64
N GLU A 17 -12.84 -18.30 -4.59
CA GLU A 17 -12.69 -19.71 -4.19
C GLU A 17 -12.99 -19.91 -2.70
N TYR A 18 -12.65 -18.94 -1.86
CA TYR A 18 -13.07 -18.92 -0.45
C TYR A 18 -14.61 -18.90 -0.30
N GLU A 19 -15.32 -18.06 -1.04
CA GLU A 19 -16.79 -18.00 -0.98
C GLU A 19 -17.47 -19.31 -1.43
N LYS A 20 -16.78 -20.12 -2.25
CA LYS A 20 -17.23 -21.45 -2.67
C LYS A 20 -16.80 -22.57 -1.71
N GLU A 21 -16.24 -22.23 -0.55
CA GLU A 21 -15.66 -23.16 0.43
C GLU A 21 -14.51 -24.03 -0.11
N ASN A 22 -13.88 -23.63 -1.23
CA ASN A 22 -12.79 -24.37 -1.87
C ASN A 22 -11.41 -23.87 -1.44
N ILE A 23 -11.22 -23.69 -0.14
CA ILE A 23 -10.00 -23.10 0.42
C ILE A 23 -8.92 -24.18 0.51
N LYS A 24 -8.20 -24.42 -0.59
CA LYS A 24 -7.11 -25.40 -0.64
C LYS A 24 -5.79 -24.75 -0.99
N TYR A 25 -4.71 -25.42 -0.60
CA TYR A 25 -3.37 -25.08 -1.08
C TYR A 25 -3.29 -25.39 -2.57
N GLU A 26 -3.12 -24.35 -3.38
CA GLU A 26 -3.01 -24.46 -4.83
C GLU A 26 -1.63 -24.01 -5.31
N HIS A 27 -1.17 -24.62 -6.40
CA HIS A 27 0.11 -24.27 -7.00
C HIS A 27 0.08 -22.85 -7.57
N SER A 28 1.16 -22.08 -7.38
CA SER A 28 1.26 -20.68 -7.83
C SER A 28 0.88 -20.45 -9.29
N LYS A 29 1.39 -21.31 -10.19
CA LYS A 29 1.00 -21.36 -11.60
C LYS A 29 -0.51 -21.51 -11.83
N THR A 30 -1.16 -22.39 -11.08
CA THR A 30 -2.61 -22.67 -11.21
C THR A 30 -3.42 -21.46 -10.76
N ILE A 31 -3.06 -20.86 -9.63
CA ILE A 31 -3.68 -19.63 -9.11
C ILE A 31 -3.58 -18.52 -10.14
N CYS A 32 -2.39 -18.26 -10.68
CA CYS A 32 -2.22 -17.22 -11.70
C CYS A 32 -2.97 -17.54 -13.00
N HIS A 33 -3.06 -18.81 -13.39
CA HIS A 33 -3.81 -19.22 -14.57
C HIS A 33 -5.31 -18.92 -14.43
N PHE A 34 -5.92 -19.31 -13.31
CA PHE A 34 -7.34 -19.06 -13.05
C PHE A 34 -7.65 -17.60 -12.72
N ALA A 35 -6.69 -16.85 -12.20
CA ALA A 35 -6.76 -15.39 -12.09
C ALA A 35 -6.59 -14.66 -13.46
N GLU A 36 -6.56 -15.40 -14.57
CA GLU A 36 -6.39 -14.90 -15.93
C GLU A 36 -5.09 -14.09 -16.12
N LEU A 37 -4.05 -14.43 -15.36
CA LEU A 37 -2.73 -13.83 -15.48
C LEU A 37 -1.85 -14.69 -16.39
N LYS A 38 -1.50 -14.13 -17.55
CA LYS A 38 -0.49 -14.71 -18.45
C LYS A 38 0.90 -14.36 -17.93
N VAL A 39 1.38 -15.12 -16.96
CA VAL A 39 2.71 -14.99 -16.35
C VAL A 39 3.46 -16.32 -16.44
N ASN A 40 4.79 -16.24 -16.47
CA ASN A 40 5.61 -17.45 -16.43
C ASN A 40 5.61 -18.06 -15.01
N PRO A 41 6.00 -19.34 -14.83
CA PRO A 41 5.96 -19.99 -13.51
C PRO A 41 6.79 -19.28 -12.43
N THR A 42 7.95 -18.72 -12.81
CA THR A 42 8.82 -17.99 -11.89
C THR A 42 8.16 -16.69 -11.40
N GLU A 43 7.56 -15.93 -12.31
CA GLU A 43 6.83 -14.70 -12.01
C GLU A 43 5.59 -15.01 -11.16
N ALA A 44 4.85 -16.08 -11.48
CA ALA A 44 3.72 -16.54 -10.66
C ALA A 44 4.15 -16.79 -9.21
N TYR A 45 5.27 -17.49 -9.01
CA TYR A 45 5.84 -17.72 -7.69
C TYR A 45 6.25 -16.43 -7.00
N MET A 46 6.95 -15.52 -7.68
CA MET A 46 7.37 -14.23 -7.10
C MET A 46 6.17 -13.38 -6.66
N VAL A 47 5.07 -13.39 -7.43
CA VAL A 47 3.85 -12.65 -7.09
C VAL A 47 3.18 -13.23 -5.85
N LEU A 48 3.05 -14.57 -5.74
CA LEU A 48 2.48 -15.17 -4.53
C LEU A 48 3.40 -15.08 -3.33
N LEU A 49 4.71 -15.14 -3.53
CA LEU A 49 5.68 -14.91 -2.47
C LEU A 49 5.56 -13.49 -1.91
N LYS A 50 5.29 -12.51 -2.79
CA LYS A 50 4.99 -11.13 -2.36
C LYS A 50 3.70 -11.06 -1.52
N LEU A 51 2.63 -11.72 -1.95
CA LEU A 51 1.38 -11.80 -1.16
C LEU A 51 1.60 -12.48 0.20
N ASN A 52 2.45 -13.52 0.25
CA ASN A 52 2.81 -14.21 1.49
C ASN A 52 3.62 -13.30 2.42
N SER A 53 4.58 -12.56 1.86
CA SER A 53 5.36 -11.57 2.63
C SER A 53 4.50 -10.41 3.14
N ASP A 54 3.44 -10.05 2.41
CA ASP A 54 2.49 -9.01 2.84
C ASP A 54 1.45 -9.56 3.84
N GLY A 55 1.45 -10.87 4.10
CA GLY A 55 0.60 -11.54 5.08
C GLY A 55 -0.80 -11.89 4.59
N TYR A 56 -1.07 -11.88 3.28
CA TYR A 56 -2.41 -12.11 2.72
C TYR A 56 -2.66 -13.56 2.27
N VAL A 57 -1.60 -14.35 2.11
CA VAL A 57 -1.69 -15.78 1.79
C VAL A 57 -0.69 -16.53 2.67
N ASN A 58 -0.99 -17.80 2.95
CA ASN A 58 -0.08 -18.72 3.61
C ASN A 58 0.58 -19.61 2.56
N MET A 59 1.89 -19.80 2.68
CA MET A 59 2.63 -20.82 1.94
C MET A 59 2.56 -22.16 2.68
N SER A 60 2.51 -23.28 1.94
CA SER A 60 2.49 -24.61 2.56
C SER A 60 3.88 -24.99 3.08
N ASP A 61 3.96 -25.49 4.31
CA ASP A 61 5.20 -26.01 4.90
C ASP A 61 5.77 -27.21 4.14
N SER A 62 4.90 -28.02 3.52
CA SER A 62 5.30 -29.20 2.75
C SER A 62 5.75 -28.89 1.33
N ASN A 63 5.31 -27.75 0.78
CA ASN A 63 5.62 -27.37 -0.60
C ASN A 63 5.54 -25.85 -0.77
N GLN A 64 6.71 -25.23 -0.90
CA GLN A 64 6.86 -23.78 -1.12
C GLN A 64 6.11 -23.24 -2.35
N TRP A 65 5.74 -24.08 -3.31
CA TRP A 65 5.00 -23.66 -4.50
C TRP A 65 3.49 -23.61 -4.30
N MET A 66 2.98 -24.06 -3.16
CA MET A 66 1.55 -24.07 -2.87
C MET A 66 1.16 -22.97 -1.88
N PHE A 67 0.07 -22.28 -2.19
CA PHE A 67 -0.41 -21.12 -1.45
C PHE A 67 -1.91 -21.24 -1.20
N GLN A 68 -2.36 -20.63 -0.10
CA GLN A 68 -3.76 -20.58 0.31
C GLN A 68 -4.06 -19.18 0.85
N ILE A 69 -5.22 -18.60 0.54
CA ILE A 69 -5.63 -17.33 1.15
C ILE A 69 -5.86 -17.51 2.65
N ASN A 70 -5.39 -16.56 3.45
CA ASN A 70 -5.61 -16.55 4.90
C ASN A 70 -6.71 -15.53 5.27
N TYR A 71 -7.06 -15.47 6.55
CA TYR A 71 -8.11 -14.59 7.04
C TYR A 71 -7.79 -13.09 6.80
N ASP A 72 -6.53 -12.69 6.96
CA ASP A 72 -6.10 -11.31 6.76
C ASP A 72 -6.20 -10.90 5.29
N GLY A 73 -5.86 -11.80 4.36
CA GLY A 73 -6.05 -11.59 2.92
C GLY A 73 -7.52 -11.42 2.53
N ILE A 74 -8.42 -12.19 3.16
CA ILE A 74 -9.87 -12.07 2.96
C ILE A 74 -10.37 -10.72 3.45
N LEU A 75 -10.00 -10.31 4.67
CA LEU A 75 -10.37 -9.01 5.23
C LEU A 75 -9.82 -7.85 4.41
N PHE A 76 -8.57 -7.97 3.97
CA PHE A 76 -7.89 -6.97 3.14
C PHE A 76 -8.61 -6.78 1.80
N TYR A 77 -8.93 -7.88 1.11
CA TYR A 77 -9.69 -7.82 -0.15
C TYR A 77 -11.07 -7.18 0.06
N ARG A 78 -11.80 -7.59 1.10
CA ARG A 78 -13.11 -7.01 1.45
C ARG A 78 -13.04 -5.51 1.74
N SER A 79 -11.89 -5.03 2.21
CA SER A 79 -11.64 -3.61 2.50
C SER A 79 -11.23 -2.79 1.27
N GLY A 80 -11.17 -3.41 0.08
CA GLY A 80 -10.88 -2.75 -1.19
C GLY A 80 -9.52 -3.09 -1.80
N GLY A 81 -8.76 -4.01 -1.21
CA GLY A 81 -7.51 -4.54 -1.76
C GLY A 81 -6.39 -3.51 -1.94
N TYR A 82 -5.42 -3.86 -2.78
CA TYR A 82 -4.21 -3.05 -3.02
C TYR A 82 -4.55 -1.71 -3.66
N LYS A 83 -5.54 -1.66 -4.57
CA LYS A 83 -5.93 -0.41 -5.21
C LYS A 83 -6.42 0.64 -4.19
N GLN A 84 -7.18 0.22 -3.19
CA GLN A 84 -7.66 1.13 -2.15
C GLN A 84 -6.51 1.53 -1.22
N GLU A 85 -5.67 0.59 -0.80
CA GLU A 85 -4.51 0.86 0.06
C GLU A 85 -3.56 1.89 -0.58
N LEU A 86 -3.28 1.78 -1.89
CA LEU A 86 -2.47 2.76 -2.61
C LEU A 86 -3.11 4.15 -2.66
N ASN A 87 -4.42 4.23 -2.83
CA ASN A 87 -5.12 5.50 -2.80
C ASN A 87 -5.05 6.14 -1.41
N ASP A 88 -5.12 5.33 -0.34
CA ASP A 88 -5.00 5.81 1.03
C ASP A 88 -3.58 6.26 1.36
N LEU A 89 -2.55 5.54 0.88
CA LEU A 89 -1.16 5.95 1.01
C LEU A 89 -0.87 7.25 0.25
N LYS A 90 -1.44 7.42 -0.95
CA LYS A 90 -1.35 8.68 -1.71
C LYS A 90 -2.04 9.82 -0.97
N ARG A 91 -3.26 9.58 -0.46
CA ARG A 91 -4.00 10.57 0.34
C ARG A 91 -3.24 10.97 1.61
N LYS A 92 -2.62 10.02 2.31
CA LYS A 92 -1.78 10.30 3.50
C LYS A 92 -0.56 11.14 3.14
N ARG A 93 0.14 10.82 2.05
CA ARG A 93 1.28 11.63 1.56
C ARG A 93 0.87 13.06 1.26
N ILE A 94 -0.21 13.25 0.50
CA ILE A 94 -0.72 14.60 0.18
C ILE A 94 -1.06 15.39 1.44
N LYS A 95 -1.72 14.76 2.43
CA LYS A 95 -2.02 15.40 3.72
C LYS A 95 -0.76 15.84 4.47
N ASN A 96 0.26 14.98 4.51
CA ASN A 96 1.54 15.31 5.16
C ASN A 96 2.27 16.45 4.43
N ASP A 97 2.26 16.45 3.10
CA ASP A 97 2.88 17.51 2.31
C ASP A 97 2.18 18.86 2.55
N ILE A 98 0.84 18.89 2.56
CA ILE A 98 0.06 20.10 2.89
C ILE A 98 0.38 20.57 4.31
N TYR A 99 0.41 19.66 5.29
CA TYR A 99 0.76 19.99 6.66
C TYR A 99 2.15 20.64 6.76
N ASN A 100 3.15 20.05 6.09
CA ASN A 100 4.51 20.57 6.07
C ASN A 100 4.59 21.97 5.42
N VAL A 101 3.85 22.21 4.34
CA VAL A 101 3.78 23.54 3.70
C VAL A 101 3.16 24.58 4.64
N VAL A 102 2.07 24.23 5.33
CA VAL A 102 1.42 25.13 6.30
C VAL A 102 2.35 25.47 7.46
N VAL A 103 3.05 24.47 8.01
CA VAL A 103 4.05 24.68 9.07
C VAL A 103 5.20 25.56 8.57
N GLY A 104 5.67 25.34 7.34
CA GLY A 104 6.72 26.16 6.71
C GLY A 104 6.31 27.63 6.57
N LEU A 105 5.09 27.90 6.09
CA LEU A 105 4.55 29.25 5.99
C LEU A 105 4.40 29.94 7.35
N GLY A 106 3.88 29.23 8.36
CA GLY A 106 3.75 29.76 9.71
C GLY A 106 5.11 30.13 10.32
N THR A 107 6.11 29.27 10.13
CA THR A 107 7.48 29.51 10.60
C THR A 107 8.11 30.72 9.90
N PHE A 108 7.91 30.84 8.58
CA PHE A 108 8.40 31.99 7.81
C PHE A 108 7.78 33.31 8.28
N LEU A 109 6.45 33.36 8.45
CA LEU A 109 5.75 34.55 8.92
C LEU A 109 6.18 34.96 10.33
N ALA A 110 6.33 34.00 11.24
CA ALA A 110 6.82 34.26 12.60
C ALA A 110 8.25 34.81 12.59
N GLY A 111 9.13 34.24 11.76
CA GLY A 111 10.51 34.72 11.58
C GLY A 111 10.55 36.13 11.00
N ALA A 112 9.76 36.40 9.95
CA ALA A 112 9.66 37.72 9.34
C ALA A 112 9.14 38.79 10.33
N TYR A 113 8.13 38.44 11.13
CA TYR A 113 7.62 39.33 12.17
C TYR A 113 8.67 39.62 13.26
N GLY A 114 9.39 38.60 13.72
CA GLY A 114 10.48 38.76 14.67
C GLY A 114 11.59 39.68 14.16
N LEU A 115 12.01 39.50 12.90
CA LEU A 115 12.98 40.38 12.25
C LEU A 115 12.48 41.82 12.13
N TRP A 116 11.21 42.02 11.77
CA TRP A 116 10.60 43.35 11.70
C TRP A 116 10.55 44.04 13.06
N ALA A 117 10.18 43.31 14.12
CA ALA A 117 10.13 43.84 15.48
C ALA A 117 11.50 44.32 15.97
N ILE A 118 12.55 43.49 15.76
CA ILE A 118 13.94 43.85 16.08
C ILE A 118 14.38 45.09 15.30
N TRP A 119 14.09 45.14 14.00
CA TRP A 119 14.46 46.30 13.16
C TRP A 119 13.79 47.59 13.65
N LYS A 120 12.52 47.51 14.06
CA LYS A 120 11.77 48.66 14.61
C LYS A 120 12.37 49.14 15.94
N GLU A 121 12.75 48.22 16.84
CA GLU A 121 13.43 48.59 18.09
C GLU A 121 14.77 49.29 17.83
N ILE A 122 15.59 48.75 16.93
CA ILE A 122 16.87 49.37 16.54
C ILE A 122 16.64 50.77 15.95
N SER A 123 15.68 50.92 15.04
CA SER A 123 15.34 52.22 14.44
C SER A 123 14.90 53.25 15.49
N ASN A 124 14.16 52.83 16.51
CA ASN A 124 13.67 53.73 17.56
C ASN A 124 14.75 54.08 18.60
N CYS A 125 15.75 53.24 18.81
CA CYS A 125 16.88 53.52 19.71
C CYS A 125 17.97 54.41 19.08
N ILE A 126 17.99 54.55 17.75
CA ILE A 126 18.99 55.36 17.02
C ILE A 126 18.50 56.81 16.77
N CYS A 127 17.23 57.12 17.03
CA CYS A 127 16.69 58.48 17.09
C CYS A 127 16.75 59.05 18.51
#